data_AF-A0A972DJ28-F1
#
_entry.id   AF-A0A972DJ28-F1
#
_cell.length_a   1.000
_cell.length_b   1.000
_cell.length_c   1.000
_cell.angle_alpha   90.00
_cell.angle_beta   90.00
_cell.angle_gamma   90.00
#
_symmetry.space_group_name_H-M   'P 1'
#
loop_
_entity.id
_entity.type
_entity.pdbx_description
1 polymer ?
#
loop_
_entity_poly.entity_id
_entity_poly.type
_entity_poly.pdbx_seq_one_letter_code
_entity_poly.pdbx_strand_id
1 'polypeptide(L)'
;MTYATEIEKHSFRRQGYTIVAPKIFGRYEEKDYLKVFVTTFGATYRLYGNRLEMTSGSIVPVAITYKKDGNGHERLGLVIKEGLF
;
A
#
# COMPACT_ATOMS: atom_id res chain seq x y z
N MET A 1 -0.85 3.56 -10.45
CA MET A 1 0.43 3.76 -9.74
C MET A 1 0.48 3.02 -8.40
N THR A 2 -0.56 3.08 -7.55
CA THR A 2 -0.56 2.47 -6.19
C THR A 2 -0.40 0.94 -6.17
N TYR A 3 -1.03 0.22 -7.11
CA TYR A 3 -1.01 -1.24 -7.16
C TYR A 3 0.40 -1.82 -7.39
N ALA A 4 1.15 -1.26 -8.35
CA ALA A 4 2.48 -1.73 -8.70
C ALA A 4 3.48 -1.51 -7.55
N THR A 5 3.44 -0.33 -6.93
CA THR A 5 4.34 0.00 -5.80
C THR A 5 4.11 -0.88 -4.58
N GLU A 6 2.86 -1.23 -4.28
CA GLU A 6 2.56 -2.11 -3.13
C GLU A 6 2.95 -3.56 -3.41
N ILE A 7 2.76 -4.04 -4.65
CA ILE A 7 3.20 -5.39 -5.07
C ILE A 7 4.73 -5.49 -4.96
N GLU A 8 5.48 -4.53 -5.49
CA GLU A 8 6.95 -4.56 -5.39
C GLU A 8 7.43 -4.57 -3.93
N LYS A 9 6.87 -3.72 -3.07
CA LYS A 9 7.29 -3.61 -1.67
C LYS A 9 6.93 -4.82 -0.79
N HIS A 10 5.88 -5.57 -1.14
CA HIS A 10 5.43 -6.75 -0.37
C HIS A 10 5.65 -8.09 -1.09
N SER A 11 6.40 -8.10 -2.20
CA SER A 11 6.68 -9.33 -2.96
C SER A 11 7.93 -10.04 -2.43
N PHE A 12 7.75 -11.00 -1.52
CA PHE A 12 8.81 -11.95 -1.18
C PHE A 12 8.84 -13.09 -2.20
N ARG A 13 9.71 -12.97 -3.21
CA ARG A 13 9.83 -13.90 -4.37
C ARG A 13 9.99 -15.40 -4.03
N ARG A 14 10.27 -15.78 -2.78
CA ARG A 14 10.47 -17.17 -2.34
C ARG A 14 9.33 -17.78 -1.49
N GLN A 15 8.25 -17.04 -1.20
CA GLN A 15 7.23 -17.46 -0.23
C GLN A 15 5.80 -17.64 -0.79
N GLY A 16 5.58 -17.50 -2.10
CA GLY A 16 4.25 -17.56 -2.72
C GLY A 16 3.93 -16.27 -3.48
N TYR A 17 2.64 -16.02 -3.70
CA TYR A 17 2.14 -14.81 -4.36
C TYR A 17 1.40 -13.93 -3.38
N THR A 18 1.75 -12.64 -3.32
CA THR A 18 1.07 -11.66 -2.47
C THR A 18 -0.04 -10.98 -3.27
N ILE A 19 -1.27 -11.11 -2.81
CA ILE A 19 -2.41 -10.32 -3.31
C ILE A 19 -2.48 -9.07 -2.44
N VAL A 20 -2.49 -7.90 -3.09
CA VAL A 20 -2.63 -6.62 -2.43
C VAL A 20 -3.92 -5.95 -2.90
N ALA A 21 -4.71 -5.44 -1.95
CA ALA A 21 -5.95 -4.72 -2.19
C ALA A 21 -5.94 -3.41 -1.38
N PRO A 22 -5.55 -2.28 -1.99
CA PRO A 22 -5.63 -0.97 -1.36
C PRO A 22 -7.05 -0.40 -1.42
N LYS A 23 -7.53 0.15 -0.31
CA LYS A 23 -8.77 0.94 -0.24
C LYS A 23 -8.43 2.38 0.16
N ILE A 24 -8.81 3.33 -0.69
CA ILE A 24 -8.65 4.77 -0.41
C ILE A 24 -9.88 5.22 0.36
N PHE A 25 -9.68 5.81 1.55
CA PHE A 25 -10.78 6.33 2.38
C PHE A 25 -11.07 7.79 2.10
N GLY A 26 -10.05 8.55 1.71
CA GLY A 26 -10.20 9.97 1.45
C GLY A 26 -8.91 10.64 1.07
N ARG A 27 -9.09 11.82 0.48
CA ARG A 27 -8.05 12.75 0.08
C ARG A 27 -8.28 14.05 0.84
N TYR A 28 -7.23 14.58 1.45
CA TYR A 28 -7.26 15.86 2.14
C TYR A 28 -6.17 16.76 1.58
N GLU A 29 -6.53 17.98 1.21
CA GLU A 29 -5.60 18.97 0.68
C GLU A 29 -5.43 20.11 1.69
N GLU A 30 -4.18 20.42 2.02
CA GLU A 30 -3.83 21.51 2.92
C GLU A 30 -2.64 22.26 2.34
N LYS A 31 -2.88 23.49 1.86
CA LYS A 31 -1.87 24.33 1.20
C LYS A 31 -1.19 23.55 0.05
N ASP A 32 0.12 23.35 0.16
CA ASP A 32 0.94 22.63 -0.82
C ASP A 32 1.03 21.13 -0.51
N TYR A 33 0.24 20.61 0.43
CA TYR A 33 0.24 19.20 0.79
C TYR A 33 -1.04 18.51 0.41
N LEU A 34 -0.87 17.28 -0.05
CA LEU A 34 -1.92 16.33 -0.34
C LEU A 34 -1.72 15.13 0.56
N LYS A 35 -2.67 14.84 1.44
CA LYS A 35 -2.68 13.63 2.26
C LYS A 35 -3.74 12.66 1.74
N VAL A 36 -3.35 11.42 1.54
CA VAL A 36 -4.24 10.32 1.11
C VAL A 36 -4.21 9.25 2.19
N PHE A 37 -5.38 8.90 2.71
CA PHE A 37 -5.54 7.84 3.71
C PHE A 37 -5.95 6.55 2.99
N VAL A 38 -5.13 5.52 3.15
CA VAL A 38 -5.27 4.24 2.47
C VAL A 38 -5.17 3.13 3.51
N THR A 39 -5.99 2.10 3.40
CA THR A 39 -5.68 0.82 4.05
C THR A 39 -5.29 -0.16 2.97
N THR A 40 -4.11 -0.75 3.12
CA THR A 40 -3.65 -1.84 2.28
C THR A 40 -3.95 -3.15 2.99
N PHE A 41 -4.82 -3.97 2.41
CA PHE A 41 -4.84 -5.39 2.75
C PHE A 41 -3.79 -6.11 1.90
N GLY A 42 -2.91 -6.88 2.52
CA GLY A 42 -1.94 -7.74 1.86
C GLY A 42 -2.07 -9.16 2.40
N ALA A 43 -2.19 -10.14 1.52
CA ALA A 43 -2.17 -11.55 1.91
C ALA A 43 -1.29 -12.36 0.96
N THR A 44 -0.45 -13.22 1.54
CA THR A 44 0.43 -14.12 0.80
C THR A 44 -0.21 -15.49 0.72
N TYR A 45 -0.28 -16.03 -0.48
CA TYR A 45 -0.83 -17.34 -0.77
C TYR A 45 0.23 -18.25 -1.37
N ARG A 46 0.19 -19.54 -1.02
CA ARG A 46 0.93 -20.59 -1.70
C ARG A 46 -0.03 -21.53 -2.42
N LEU A 47 0.41 -22.00 -3.58
CA LEU A 47 -0.28 -23.02 -4.35
C LEU A 47 0.41 -24.37 -4.12
N TYR A 48 -0.35 -25.31 -3.56
CA TYR A 48 0.07 -26.70 -3.38
C TYR A 48 -0.77 -27.58 -4.30
N GLY A 49 -0.22 -27.97 -5.46
CA GLY A 49 -0.98 -28.68 -6.49
C GLY A 49 -2.14 -27.82 -7.00
N ASN A 50 -3.38 -28.19 -6.66
CA ASN A 50 -4.61 -27.47 -7.00
C ASN A 50 -5.24 -26.71 -5.80
N ARG A 51 -4.58 -26.67 -4.64
CA ARG A 51 -5.07 -26.01 -3.44
C ARG A 51 -4.32 -24.71 -3.17
N LEU A 52 -5.05 -23.60 -3.07
CA LEU A 52 -4.53 -22.31 -2.64
C LEU A 52 -4.67 -22.17 -1.12
N GLU A 53 -3.60 -21.80 -0.43
CA GLU A 53 -3.59 -21.62 1.03
C GLU A 53 -3.01 -20.25 1.40
N MET A 54 -3.69 -19.52 2.27
CA MET A 54 -3.20 -18.25 2.81
C MET A 54 -2.18 -18.52 3.91
N THR A 55 -0.94 -18.07 3.72
CA THR A 55 0.15 -18.32 4.68
C THR A 55 0.40 -17.14 5.61
N SER A 56 0.00 -15.93 5.21
CA SER A 56 0.15 -14.71 6.00
C SER A 56 -0.81 -13.64 5.45
N GLY A 57 -1.27 -12.75 6.32
CA GLY A 57 -2.06 -11.60 5.91
C GLY A 57 -1.98 -10.47 6.92
N SER A 58 -2.09 -9.24 6.44
CA SER A 58 -2.13 -8.05 7.27
C SER A 58 -3.03 -6.98 6.66
N ILE A 59 -3.56 -6.13 7.52
CA ILE A 59 -4.27 -4.92 7.16
C ILE A 59 -3.42 -3.77 7.70
N VAL A 60 -2.87 -2.96 6.80
CA VAL A 60 -1.98 -1.85 7.17
C VAL A 60 -2.63 -0.53 6.79
N PRO A 61 -3.09 0.27 7.77
CA PRO A 61 -3.46 1.65 7.51
C PRO A 61 -2.21 2.50 7.26
N VAL A 62 -2.28 3.33 6.22
CA VAL A 62 -1.18 4.18 5.75
C VAL A 62 -1.72 5.56 5.40
N ALA A 63 -1.00 6.59 5.86
CA ALA A 63 -1.16 7.96 5.36
C ALA A 63 -0.02 8.29 4.41
N ILE A 64 -0.35 8.55 3.15
CA ILE A 64 0.62 8.99 2.13
C ILE A 64 0.47 10.49 1.98
N THR A 65 1.54 11.23 2.25
CA THR A 65 1.59 12.68 2.08
C THR A 65 2.46 13.03 0.88
N TYR A 66 1.88 13.75 -0.07
CA TYR A 66 2.56 14.34 -1.21
C TYR A 66 2.72 15.84 -0.96
N LYS A 67 3.84 16.39 -1.41
CA LYS A 67 4.07 17.84 -1.49
C LYS A 67 3.94 18.25 -2.94
N LYS A 68 3.04 19.19 -3.22
CA LYS A 68 2.95 19.89 -4.50
C LYS A 68 4.20 20.75 -4.64
N ASP A 69 4.92 20.61 -5.75
CA ASP A 69 5.92 21.59 -6.13
C ASP A 69 5.25 22.82 -6.77
N GLY A 70 5.99 23.93 -6.92
CA GLY A 70 5.47 25.19 -7.45
C GLY A 70 4.92 25.13 -8.88
N ASN A 71 5.08 23.99 -9.56
CA ASN A 71 4.54 23.71 -10.89
C ASN A 71 3.28 22.83 -10.85
N GLY A 72 2.75 22.53 -9.66
CA GLY A 72 1.55 21.71 -9.46
C GLY A 72 1.79 20.20 -9.54
N HIS A 73 3.04 19.73 -9.62
CA HIS A 73 3.34 18.30 -9.59
C HIS A 73 3.37 17.77 -8.16
N GLU A 74 2.72 16.64 -7.93
CA GLU A 74 2.69 15.97 -6.64
C GLU A 74 3.94 15.08 -6.49
N ARG A 75 4.83 15.41 -5.55
CA ARG A 75 5.98 14.57 -5.20
C ARG A 75 5.70 13.83 -3.90
N LEU A 76 6.04 12.54 -3.86
CA LEU A 76 5.97 11.74 -2.63
C LEU A 76 6.84 12.41 -1.56
N GLY A 77 6.22 12.87 -0.47
CA GLY A 77 6.90 13.53 0.63
C GLY A 77 7.20 12.56 1.78
N LEU A 78 6.16 11.93 2.32
CA LEU A 78 6.27 11.03 3.48
C LEU A 78 5.17 9.96 3.46
N VAL A 79 5.55 8.72 3.77
CA VAL A 79 4.62 7.60 3.98
C VAL A 79 4.67 7.23 5.46
N ILE A 80 3.60 7.49 6.19
CA ILE A 80 3.46 7.09 7.60
C ILE A 80 2.62 5.82 7.63
N LYS A 81 3.20 4.74 8.16
CA LYS A 81 2.51 3.46 8.38
C LYS A 81 2.20 3.36 9.87
N GLU A 82 0.94 3.25 10.21
CA GLU A 82 0.50 2.98 11.57
C GLU A 82 0.23 1.46 11.64
N GLY A 83 0.96 0.75 12.48
CA GLY A 83 0.79 -0.70 12.64
C GLY A 83 1.05 -1.11 14.09
N LEU A 84 -0.02 -1.52 14.78
CA LEU A 84 0.07 -2.37 15.98
C LEU A 84 0.47 -3.77 15.52
N PHE A 85 1.61 -4.26 16.00
CA PHE A 85 2.01 -5.66 15.93
C PHE A 85 1.49 -6.41 17.16
#